data_AF-A0A8C0DWP5-F1
#
_entry.id   AF-A0A8C0DWP5-F1
#
_cell.length_a   1.000
_cell.length_b   1.000
_cell.length_c   1.000
_cell.angle_alpha   90.00
_cell.angle_beta   90.00
_cell.angle_gamma   90.00
#
_symmetry.space_group_name_H-M   'P 1'
#
loop_
_entity.id
_entity.type
_entity.pdbx_description
1 polymer ?
#
loop_
_entity_poly.entity_id
_entity_poly.type
_entity_poly.pdbx_seq_one_letter_code
_entity_poly.pdbx_strand_id
1 'polypeptide(L)'
;MGKVAVAVGSVAMLAADPGEDDFPKLFRFCRQSRPRTADLGGVTDFLAAQAAQGTGPGAPRVVKSQLNVSPASDHDAYRAGLQLASRWRAYGLQAYPGFIFIPNKRPKICGNRAKSF
;
A
#
# COMPACT_ATOMS: atom_id res chain seq x y z
N MET A 1 17.92 8.50 -36.64
CA MET A 1 18.06 8.89 -35.21
C MET A 1 16.67 9.03 -34.60
N GLY A 2 16.17 7.99 -33.91
CA GLY A 2 14.84 8.02 -33.29
C GLY A 2 14.91 8.73 -31.93
N LYS A 3 14.28 9.89 -31.82
CA LYS A 3 14.05 10.55 -30.52
C LYS A 3 13.04 9.70 -29.74
N VAL A 4 13.53 8.90 -28.80
CA VAL A 4 12.68 8.33 -27.74
C VAL A 4 12.37 9.45 -26.75
N ALA A 5 11.26 10.16 -26.98
CA ALA A 5 10.67 11.00 -25.94
C ALA A 5 10.09 10.05 -24.88
N VAL A 6 10.85 9.84 -23.79
CA VAL A 6 10.30 9.23 -22.58
C VAL A 6 9.39 10.28 -21.96
N ALA A 7 8.09 10.18 -22.21
CA ALA A 7 7.10 10.92 -21.45
C ALA A 7 7.17 10.43 -20.00
N VAL A 8 7.88 11.19 -19.16
CA VAL A 8 7.80 11.03 -17.71
C VAL A 8 6.47 11.62 -17.29
N GLY A 9 5.42 10.81 -17.33
CA GLY A 9 4.14 11.19 -16.74
C GLY A 9 4.31 11.34 -15.23
N SER A 10 3.78 12.41 -14.66
CA SER A 10 3.51 12.54 -13.22
C SER A 10 2.02 12.31 -12.99
N VAL A 11 1.64 11.75 -11.84
CA VAL A 11 0.22 11.61 -11.43
C VAL A 11 -0.51 12.96 -11.53
N ALA A 12 0.18 14.06 -11.24
CA ALA A 12 -0.38 15.42 -11.35
C ALA A 12 -0.76 15.81 -12.79
N MET A 13 -0.13 15.20 -13.81
CA MET A 13 -0.37 15.49 -15.22
C MET A 13 -1.62 14.78 -15.77
N LEU A 14 -2.11 13.73 -15.08
CA LEU A 14 -3.31 12.98 -15.50
C LEU A 14 -4.60 13.80 -15.37
N ALA A 15 -4.58 14.89 -14.60
CA ALA A 15 -5.72 15.75 -14.34
C ALA A 15 -6.08 16.69 -15.50
N ALA A 16 -5.35 16.68 -16.62
CA ALA A 16 -5.42 17.72 -17.64
C ALA A 16 -6.17 17.35 -18.95
N ASP A 17 -6.62 16.10 -19.14
CA ASP A 17 -7.31 15.70 -20.40
C ASP A 17 -8.84 15.63 -20.23
N PRO A 18 -9.62 16.56 -20.80
CA PRO A 18 -11.07 16.57 -20.67
C PRO A 18 -11.70 15.60 -21.67
N GLY A 19 -12.14 14.42 -21.22
CA GLY A 19 -12.91 13.51 -22.08
C GLY A 19 -12.90 12.02 -21.69
N GLU A 20 -11.95 11.58 -20.88
CA GLU A 20 -11.84 10.20 -20.39
C GLU A 20 -11.97 10.14 -18.86
N ASP A 21 -12.69 9.14 -18.33
CA ASP A 21 -12.83 8.88 -16.90
C ASP A 21 -11.45 8.79 -16.20
N ASP A 22 -11.35 9.34 -14.99
CA ASP A 22 -10.08 9.44 -14.25
C ASP A 22 -9.48 8.07 -13.91
N PHE A 23 -10.31 7.04 -13.74
CA PHE A 23 -9.87 5.71 -13.34
C PHE A 23 -9.10 4.95 -14.44
N PRO A 24 -9.58 4.83 -15.69
CA PRO A 24 -8.80 4.30 -16.81
C PRO A 24 -7.45 4.99 -17.04
N LYS A 25 -7.38 6.31 -16.83
CA LYS A 25 -6.13 7.08 -16.92
C LYS A 25 -5.13 6.66 -15.83
N LEU A 26 -5.57 6.64 -14.57
CA LEU A 26 -4.77 6.16 -13.45
C LEU A 26 -4.31 4.72 -13.65
N PHE A 27 -5.18 3.85 -14.14
CA PHE A 27 -4.84 2.45 -14.43
C PHE A 27 -3.73 2.34 -15.49
N ARG A 28 -3.85 3.06 -16.61
CA ARG A 28 -2.81 3.08 -17.67
C ARG A 28 -1.50 3.63 -17.13
N PHE A 29 -1.55 4.70 -16.35
CA PHE A 29 -0.38 5.29 -15.70
C PHE A 29 0.35 4.28 -14.80
N CYS A 30 -0.37 3.64 -13.87
CA CYS A 30 0.21 2.65 -12.97
C CYS A 30 0.82 1.47 -13.75
N ARG A 31 0.18 1.03 -14.83
CA ARG A 31 0.67 -0.05 -15.69
C ARG A 31 1.95 0.32 -16.46
N GLN A 32 2.07 1.57 -16.90
CA GLN A 32 3.21 2.06 -17.68
C GLN A 32 4.35 2.58 -16.80
N SER A 33 4.07 2.87 -15.53
CA SER A 33 5.04 3.38 -14.56
C SER A 33 6.19 2.40 -14.35
N ARG A 34 7.41 2.86 -14.58
CA ARG A 34 8.63 2.12 -14.22
C ARG A 34 9.01 2.47 -12.77
N PRO A 35 9.24 1.48 -11.88
CA PRO A 35 9.46 1.69 -10.44
C PRO A 35 10.58 2.65 -10.05
N ARG A 36 11.47 3.02 -10.98
CA ARG A 36 12.66 3.84 -10.73
C ARG A 36 12.62 5.22 -11.40
N THR A 37 11.61 5.49 -12.21
CA THR A 37 11.54 6.69 -13.08
C THR A 37 10.19 7.37 -13.06
N ALA A 38 9.13 6.66 -12.67
CA ALA A 38 7.82 7.27 -12.49
C ALA A 38 7.73 7.97 -11.13
N ASP A 39 7.13 9.16 -11.12
CA ASP A 39 6.73 9.84 -9.90
C ASP A 39 5.52 9.13 -9.29
N LEU A 40 5.82 8.18 -8.39
CA LEU A 40 4.82 7.43 -7.63
C LEU A 40 4.43 8.14 -6.32
N GLY A 41 4.72 9.43 -6.17
CA GLY A 41 4.40 10.21 -4.98
C GLY A 41 2.91 10.21 -4.62
N GLY A 42 2.01 10.01 -5.60
CA GLY A 42 0.57 9.86 -5.34
C GLY A 42 0.14 8.50 -4.78
N VAL A 43 1.01 7.49 -4.78
CA VAL A 43 0.70 6.14 -4.27
C VAL A 43 0.93 6.11 -2.76
N THR A 44 -0.09 5.71 -2.01
CA THR A 44 0.00 5.62 -0.56
C THR A 44 0.82 4.40 -0.12
N ASP A 45 1.97 4.63 0.51
CA ASP A 45 2.71 3.59 1.22
C ASP A 45 2.21 3.48 2.67
N PHE A 46 1.40 2.47 2.97
CA PHE A 46 0.87 2.22 4.32
C PHE A 46 1.93 1.83 5.37
N LEU A 47 3.12 1.40 4.94
CA LEU A 47 4.23 1.08 5.85
C LEU A 47 4.94 2.35 6.33
N ALA A 48 5.13 3.31 5.42
CA ALA A 48 5.72 4.62 5.70
C ALA A 48 4.69 5.65 6.19
N ALA A 49 3.40 5.43 5.90
CA ALA A 49 2.32 6.34 6.27
C ALA A 49 2.21 6.48 7.79
N GLN A 50 2.50 7.70 8.26
CA GLN A 50 2.04 8.13 9.57
C GLN A 50 0.55 8.41 9.48
N ALA A 51 -0.22 7.90 10.45
CA ALA A 51 -1.67 8.06 10.52
C ALA A 51 -2.03 9.52 10.82
N ALA A 52 -1.90 10.37 9.82
CA ALA A 52 -2.24 11.79 9.82
C ALA A 52 -1.89 12.48 8.50
N GLN A 53 -0.98 11.92 7.70
CA GLN A 53 -0.48 12.55 6.47
C GLN A 53 -1.05 11.84 5.25
N GLY A 54 -1.89 12.54 4.48
CA GLY A 54 -2.19 12.15 3.10
C GLY A 54 -1.01 12.56 2.21
N THR A 55 -0.70 11.77 1.18
CA THR A 55 0.47 11.98 0.31
C THR A 55 0.30 13.14 -0.69
N GLY A 56 -0.60 14.08 -0.43
CA GLY A 56 -0.82 15.27 -1.25
C GLY A 56 -2.18 15.91 -1.04
N PRO A 57 -2.40 17.12 -1.58
CA PRO A 57 -3.71 17.78 -1.59
C PRO A 57 -4.73 16.89 -2.31
N GLY A 58 -5.83 16.54 -1.64
CA GLY A 58 -6.89 15.69 -2.21
C GLY A 58 -6.70 14.18 -2.02
N ALA A 59 -5.55 13.71 -1.52
CA ALA A 59 -5.36 12.30 -1.20
C ALA A 59 -6.15 11.90 0.06
N PRO A 60 -6.90 10.78 0.04
CA PRO A 60 -7.59 10.26 1.21
C PRO A 60 -6.62 10.04 2.38
N ARG A 61 -6.97 10.56 3.56
CA ARG A 61 -6.13 10.44 4.75
C ARG A 61 -6.08 8.99 5.24
N VAL A 62 -4.87 8.49 5.51
CA VAL A 62 -4.66 7.20 6.17
C VAL A 62 -4.99 7.34 7.66
N VAL A 63 -5.86 6.46 8.15
CA VAL A 63 -6.26 6.38 9.57
C VAL A 63 -5.89 5.02 10.15
N LYS A 64 -5.55 4.95 11.45
CA LYS A 64 -5.38 3.66 12.11
C LYS A 64 -6.74 3.01 12.30
N SER A 65 -6.86 1.75 11.91
CA SER A 65 -8.03 0.94 12.19
C SER A 65 -7.74 0.04 13.39
N GLN A 66 -8.65 0.00 14.35
CA GLN A 66 -8.53 -0.89 15.50
C GLN A 66 -8.98 -2.29 15.11
N LEU A 67 -8.17 -3.29 15.45
CA LEU A 67 -8.53 -4.70 15.32
C LEU A 67 -8.97 -5.25 16.67
N ASN A 68 -9.97 -6.12 16.67
CA ASN A 68 -10.38 -6.85 17.86
C ASN A 68 -9.35 -7.95 18.15
N VAL A 69 -8.39 -7.64 19.02
CA VAL A 69 -7.34 -8.58 19.41
C VAL A 69 -7.74 -9.27 20.72
N SER A 70 -7.62 -10.60 20.72
CA SER A 70 -7.76 -11.45 21.90
C SER A 70 -6.71 -12.57 21.91
N PRO A 71 -6.47 -13.23 23.05
CA PRO A 71 -5.58 -14.39 23.11
C PRO A 71 -5.97 -15.51 22.12
N ALA A 72 -7.27 -15.69 21.87
CA ALA A 72 -7.77 -16.63 20.87
C ALA A 72 -7.34 -16.23 19.45
N SER A 73 -7.43 -14.95 19.09
CA SER A 73 -6.98 -14.46 17.78
C SER A 73 -5.47 -14.59 17.57
N ASP A 74 -4.68 -14.44 18.63
CA ASP A 74 -3.23 -14.64 18.61
C ASP A 74 -2.88 -16.12 18.39
N HIS A 75 -3.61 -17.01 19.05
CA HIS A 75 -3.51 -18.45 18.85
C HIS A 75 -3.82 -18.84 17.39
N ASP A 76 -4.91 -18.33 16.83
CA ASP A 76 -5.31 -18.65 15.45
C ASP A 76 -4.32 -18.09 14.43
N ALA A 77 -3.85 -16.86 14.65
CA ALA A 77 -2.80 -16.26 13.81
C ALA A 77 -1.51 -17.09 13.82
N TYR A 78 -1.11 -17.59 14.98
CA TYR A 78 0.06 -18.48 15.10
C TYR A 78 -0.14 -19.80 14.33
N ARG A 79 -1.30 -20.47 14.48
CA ARG A 79 -1.61 -21.70 13.72
C ARG A 79 -1.59 -21.45 12.20
N ALA A 80 -2.00 -20.27 11.76
CA ALA A 80 -1.98 -19.86 10.37
C ALA A 80 -0.59 -19.44 9.85
N GLY A 81 0.46 -19.49 10.69
CA GLY A 81 1.82 -19.09 10.32
C GLY A 81 1.99 -17.57 10.16
N LEU A 82 1.14 -16.78 10.81
CA LEU A 82 1.20 -15.33 10.84
C LEU A 82 1.87 -14.85 12.14
N GLN A 83 2.29 -13.60 12.18
CA GLN A 83 2.59 -12.91 13.43
C GLN A 83 1.34 -12.82 14.29
N LEU A 84 1.49 -12.75 15.61
CA LEU A 84 0.39 -12.54 16.57
C LEU A 84 -0.47 -11.34 16.14
N ALA A 85 -1.80 -11.49 16.19
CA ALA A 85 -2.77 -10.45 15.86
C ALA A 85 -2.55 -9.18 16.69
N SER A 86 -2.10 -9.32 17.95
CA SER A 86 -1.68 -8.23 18.84
C SER A 86 -0.55 -7.35 18.28
N ARG A 87 0.24 -7.86 17.34
CA ARG A 87 1.33 -7.12 16.68
C ARG A 87 0.90 -6.50 15.35
N TRP A 88 -0.36 -6.69 14.95
CA TRP A 88 -0.83 -6.21 13.66
C TRP A 88 -1.11 -4.72 13.72
N ARG A 89 -0.55 -4.00 12.75
CA ARG A 89 -1.02 -2.67 12.35
C ARG A 89 -2.08 -2.84 11.28
N ALA A 90 -3.21 -2.16 11.43
CA ALA A 90 -4.26 -2.05 10.42
C ALA A 90 -4.57 -0.59 10.14
N TYR A 91 -4.90 -0.30 8.90
CA TYR A 91 -5.13 1.05 8.41
C TYR A 91 -6.42 1.10 7.60
N GLY A 92 -7.13 2.21 7.70
CA GLY A 92 -8.25 2.55 6.84
C GLY A 92 -7.96 3.83 6.05
N LEU A 93 -8.89 4.20 5.18
CA LEU A 93 -8.88 5.46 4.46
C LEU A 93 -10.12 6.26 4.83
N GLN A 94 -9.96 7.53 5.20
CA GLN A 94 -11.06 8.35 5.72
C GLN A 94 -12.25 8.47 4.76
N ALA A 95 -11.99 8.49 3.45
CA ALA A 95 -13.02 8.59 2.42
C ALA A 95 -13.66 7.23 2.04
N TYR A 96 -13.17 6.11 2.58
CA TYR A 96 -13.59 4.75 2.21
C TYR A 96 -13.93 3.93 3.46
N PRO A 97 -15.14 4.13 4.03
CA PRO A 97 -15.58 3.35 5.16
C PRO A 97 -15.66 1.85 4.81
N GLY A 98 -15.19 0.99 5.71
CA GLY A 98 -15.13 -0.45 5.51
C GLY A 98 -13.86 -0.96 4.82
N PHE A 99 -13.04 -0.08 4.22
CA PHE A 99 -11.73 -0.47 3.70
C PHE A 99 -10.72 -0.68 4.83
N ILE A 100 -10.06 -1.84 4.83
CA ILE A 100 -9.00 -2.17 5.79
C ILE A 100 -7.78 -2.71 5.05
N PHE A 101 -6.63 -2.07 5.25
CA PHE A 101 -5.33 -2.53 4.80
C PHE A 101 -4.51 -3.07 5.97
N ILE A 102 -4.03 -4.31 5.81
CA ILE A 102 -3.20 -5.01 6.79
C ILE A 102 -1.86 -5.33 6.09
N PRO A 103 -0.76 -4.60 6.39
CA PRO A 103 0.54 -4.89 5.80
C PRO A 103 0.99 -6.30 6.14
N ASN A 104 1.83 -6.91 5.28
CA ASN A 104 2.26 -8.31 5.39
C ASN A 104 2.59 -8.72 6.85
N LYS A 105 1.90 -9.77 7.31
CA LYS A 105 2.01 -10.32 8.67
C LYS A 105 2.78 -11.63 8.72
N ARG A 106 3.35 -12.10 7.62
CA ARG A 106 4.19 -13.28 7.65
C ARG A 106 5.44 -13.00 8.50
N PRO A 107 5.81 -13.89 9.43
CA PRO A 107 7.08 -13.80 10.13
C PRO A 107 8.22 -13.79 9.13
N LYS A 108 9.22 -12.93 9.34
CA LYS A 108 10.50 -13.11 8.64
C LYS A 108 11.11 -14.37 9.21
N ILE A 109 11.12 -15.45 8.43
CA ILE A 109 11.88 -16.66 8.78
C ILE A 109 13.36 -16.24 8.67
N CYS A 110 13.96 -15.84 9.79
CA CYS A 110 15.40 -15.76 9.88
C CYS A 110 15.91 -17.19 9.75
N GLY A 111 16.52 -17.50 8.61
CA GLY A 111 17.02 -18.83 8.30
C GLY A 111 18.17 -19.22 9.22
N ASN A 112 17.85 -19.73 10.40
CA ASN A 112 18.70 -20.64 11.16
C ASN A 112 17.92 -21.94 11.34
N ARG A 113 17.81 -22.70 10.25
CA ARG A 113 17.51 -24.13 10.36
C ARG A 113 18.80 -24.78 10.85
N ALA A 114 18.98 -24.79 12.17
CA ALA A 114 19.90 -25.73 12.79
C ALA A 114 19.45 -27.13 12.33
N LYS A 115 20.27 -27.76 11.48
CA LYS A 115 20.12 -29.18 11.20
C LYS A 115 20.54 -29.90 12.49
N SER A 116 19.55 -30.38 13.23
CA SER A 116 19.73 -31.53 14.11
C SER A 116 18.83 -32.62 13.55
N PHE A 117 19.42 -33.56 12.83
CA PHE A 117 19.56 -34.99 13.16
C PHE A 117 20.58 -35.58 12.19
#